data_AF-M2Y3L6-F1
#
_entry.id   AF-M2Y3L6-F1
#
_cell.length_a   1.000
_cell.length_b   1.000
_cell.length_c   1.000
_cell.angle_alpha   90.00
_cell.angle_beta   90.00
_cell.angle_gamma   90.00
#
_symmetry.space_group_name_H-M   'P 1'
#
loop_
_entity.id
_entity.type
_entity.pdbx_description
1 polymer ?
#
loop_
_entity_poly.entity_id
_entity_poly.type
_entity_poly.pdbx_seq_one_letter_code
_entity_poly.pdbx_strand_id
1 'polypeptide(L)'
;MSASKKFEAAQQEFSKNDPVLQRVSLLLRKYREEIQALRRECKERERLRERYDHYRVKLDGLEKKGKDMERIQRNQQKLKDSEEAYDSITQELVDKMERCWKKHVSIFAECTMCLWNIQFHMISDLSRVSHSLQPYRDQYCEALKIAASSTLDSTHDGNKSSDHLENLLQNSRLTDTVEEEKHQDGSSVSLEKYEKLVEQEPSISSTPQYQSAKSTVV
;
A
#
# COMPACT_ATOMS: atom_id res chain seq x y z
N MET A 1 17.71 20.37 -21.83
CA MET A 1 17.07 19.31 -21.02
C MET A 1 15.60 19.20 -21.43
N SER A 2 15.16 18.06 -21.95
CA SER A 2 13.80 17.85 -22.49
C SER A 2 12.73 17.93 -21.39
N ALA A 3 11.49 18.22 -21.77
CA ALA A 3 10.35 18.27 -20.84
C ALA A 3 10.17 16.94 -20.07
N SER A 4 10.34 15.80 -20.76
CA SER A 4 10.34 14.47 -20.12
C SER A 4 11.38 14.36 -19.00
N LYS A 5 12.64 14.69 -19.29
CA LYS A 5 13.74 14.62 -18.31
C LYS A 5 13.49 15.54 -17.10
N LYS A 6 12.86 16.71 -17.31
CA LYS A 6 12.48 17.62 -16.22
C LYS A 6 11.39 17.05 -15.32
N PHE A 7 10.38 16.41 -15.90
CA PHE A 7 9.30 15.77 -15.14
C PHE A 7 9.82 14.56 -14.34
N GLU A 8 10.61 13.70 -14.97
CA GLU A 8 11.24 12.54 -14.30
C GLU A 8 12.13 12.96 -13.14
N ALA A 9 12.94 14.01 -13.32
CA ALA A 9 13.77 14.55 -12.25
C ALA A 9 12.94 15.06 -11.06
N ALA A 10 11.87 15.82 -11.33
CA ALA A 10 10.96 16.32 -10.29
C ALA A 10 10.26 15.17 -9.53
N GLN A 11 9.81 14.13 -10.24
CA GLN A 11 9.21 12.94 -9.65
C GLN A 11 10.21 12.17 -8.76
N GLN A 12 11.45 12.00 -9.21
CA GLN A 12 12.49 11.34 -8.43
C GLN A 12 12.87 12.14 -7.17
N GLU A 13 12.93 13.46 -7.27
CA GLU A 13 13.22 14.33 -6.14
C GLU A 13 12.11 14.26 -5.08
N PHE A 14 10.85 14.36 -5.52
CA PHE A 14 9.70 14.28 -4.64
C PHE A 14 9.59 12.92 -3.93
N SER A 15 9.75 11.82 -4.66
CA SER A 15 9.66 10.47 -4.08
C SER A 15 10.74 10.15 -3.04
N LYS A 16 11.90 10.82 -3.10
CA LYS A 16 12.99 10.63 -2.13
C LYS A 16 12.84 11.54 -0.90
N ASN A 17 12.37 12.77 -1.09
CA ASN A 17 12.48 13.82 -0.09
C ASN A 17 11.14 14.26 0.52
N ASP A 18 10.00 13.72 0.08
CA ASP A 18 8.70 14.15 0.59
C ASP A 18 8.51 13.76 2.08
N PRO A 19 8.40 14.74 3.00
CA PRO A 19 8.31 14.47 4.43
C PRO A 19 6.99 13.78 4.82
N VAL A 20 5.93 13.99 4.04
CA VAL A 20 4.61 13.37 4.28
C VAL A 20 4.70 11.86 4.00
N LEU A 21 5.26 11.48 2.84
CA LEU A 21 5.51 10.09 2.46
C LEU A 21 6.45 9.39 3.45
N GLN A 22 7.53 10.06 3.87
CA GLN A 22 8.45 9.50 4.87
C GLN A 22 7.76 9.24 6.21
N ARG A 23 6.95 10.20 6.68
CA ARG A 23 6.17 10.07 7.92
C ARG A 23 5.19 8.91 7.85
N VAL A 24 4.38 8.82 6.80
CA VAL A 24 3.38 7.76 6.63
C VAL A 24 4.05 6.39 6.47
N SER A 25 5.15 6.31 5.74
CA SER A 25 5.94 5.07 5.61
C SER A 25 6.48 4.59 6.97
N LEU A 26 6.97 5.51 7.80
CA LEU A 26 7.42 5.18 9.15
C LEU A 26 6.25 4.72 10.04
N LEU A 27 5.11 5.40 9.96
CA LEU A 27 3.90 5.06 10.70
C LEU A 27 3.41 3.64 10.37
N LEU A 28 3.32 3.30 9.07
CA LEU A 28 2.95 1.97 8.60
C LEU A 28 3.92 0.89 9.09
N ARG A 29 5.23 1.16 9.07
CA ARG A 29 6.25 0.23 9.55
C ARG A 29 6.07 -0.06 11.04
N LYS A 30 5.94 0.99 11.85
CA LYS A 30 5.72 0.86 13.31
C LYS A 30 4.43 0.10 13.62
N TYR A 31 3.35 0.39 12.90
CA TYR A 31 2.09 -0.31 13.09
C TYR A 31 2.19 -1.81 12.75
N ARG A 32 2.88 -2.14 11.65
CA ARG A 32 3.16 -3.53 11.29
C ARG A 32 4.01 -4.25 12.33
N GLU A 33 5.05 -3.60 12.86
CA GLU A 33 5.90 -4.15 13.92
C GLU A 33 5.11 -4.40 15.21
N GLU A 34 4.20 -3.50 15.57
CA GLU A 34 3.29 -3.67 16.71
C GLU A 34 2.39 -4.91 16.53
N ILE A 35 1.79 -5.10 15.35
CA ILE A 35 1.02 -6.30 15.03
C ILE A 35 1.88 -7.57 15.12
N GLN A 36 3.13 -7.52 14.67
CA GLN A 36 4.05 -8.66 14.79
C GLN A 36 4.42 -8.96 16.26
N ALA A 37 4.54 -7.93 17.11
CA ALA A 37 4.72 -8.12 18.54
C ALA A 37 3.51 -8.83 19.17
N LEU A 38 2.28 -8.38 18.87
CA LEU A 38 1.05 -9.03 19.33
C LEU A 38 0.98 -10.50 18.91
N ARG A 39 1.39 -10.83 17.67
CA ARG A 39 1.45 -12.24 17.21
C ARG A 39 2.41 -13.10 18.05
N ARG A 40 3.50 -12.54 18.57
CA ARG A 40 4.42 -13.25 19.48
C ARG A 40 3.79 -13.43 20.86
N GLU A 41 3.11 -12.41 21.38
CA GLU A 41 2.40 -12.48 22.66
C GLU A 41 1.24 -13.50 22.61
N CYS A 42 0.50 -13.61 21.50
CA CYS A 42 -0.51 -14.66 21.32
C CYS A 42 0.08 -16.07 21.47
N LYS A 43 1.28 -16.31 20.93
CA LYS A 43 1.95 -17.61 21.07
C LYS A 43 2.36 -17.88 22.52
N GLU A 44 2.77 -16.86 23.26
CA GLU A 44 3.11 -17.01 24.68
C GLU A 44 1.87 -17.28 25.53
N ARG A 45 0.76 -16.59 25.26
CA ARG A 45 -0.54 -16.88 25.88
C ARG A 45 -0.94 -18.34 25.69
N GLU A 46 -0.74 -18.90 24.49
CA GLU A 46 -1.07 -20.30 24.21
C GLU A 46 -0.20 -21.28 25.02
N ARG A 47 1.10 -20.99 25.21
CA ARG A 47 1.96 -21.80 26.08
C ARG A 47 1.51 -21.79 27.54
N LEU A 48 1.00 -20.66 28.03
CA LEU A 48 0.46 -20.56 29.39
C LEU A 48 -0.86 -21.33 29.53
N ARG A 49 -1.72 -21.27 28.51
CA ARG A 49 -2.92 -22.08 28.42
C ARG A 49 -2.61 -23.58 28.51
N GLU A 50 -1.62 -24.06 27.76
CA GLU A 50 -1.20 -25.47 27.80
C GLU A 50 -0.73 -25.89 29.21
N ARG A 51 -0.05 -25.01 29.95
CA ARG A 51 0.36 -25.28 31.34
C ARG A 51 -0.82 -25.35 32.29
N TYR A 52 -1.78 -24.44 32.14
CA TYR A 52 -3.03 -24.46 32.90
C TYR A 52 -3.80 -25.76 32.65
N ASP A 53 -4.03 -26.10 31.39
CA ASP A 53 -4.72 -27.34 30.99
C ASP A 53 -3.98 -28.59 31.50
N HIS A 54 -2.64 -28.59 31.47
CA HIS A 54 -1.82 -29.67 32.04
C HIS A 54 -2.07 -29.88 33.53
N TYR A 55 -2.02 -28.81 34.34
CA TYR A 55 -2.23 -28.94 35.78
C TYR A 55 -3.69 -29.28 36.12
N ARG A 56 -4.66 -28.82 35.33
CA ARG A 56 -6.07 -29.17 35.49
C ARG A 56 -6.29 -30.67 35.34
N VAL A 57 -5.83 -31.25 34.22
CA VAL A 57 -5.94 -32.71 33.97
C VAL A 57 -5.18 -33.51 35.02
N LYS A 58 -4.01 -33.02 35.45
CA LYS A 58 -3.17 -33.69 36.44
C LYS A 58 -3.81 -33.71 37.83
N LEU A 59 -4.47 -32.63 38.24
CA LEU A 59 -5.21 -32.55 39.50
C LEU A 59 -6.39 -33.52 39.50
N ASP A 60 -7.22 -33.49 38.46
CA ASP A 60 -8.34 -34.43 38.30
C ASP A 60 -7.87 -35.88 38.45
N GLY A 61 -6.72 -36.21 37.85
CA GLY A 61 -6.13 -37.54 37.95
C GLY A 61 -5.57 -37.91 39.33
N LEU A 62 -5.13 -36.92 40.12
CA LEU A 62 -4.62 -37.12 41.49
C LEU A 62 -5.77 -37.21 42.49
N GLU A 63 -6.78 -36.35 42.38
CA GLU A 63 -7.96 -36.33 43.25
C GLU A 63 -8.77 -37.62 43.11
N LYS A 64 -8.93 -38.14 41.88
CA LYS A 64 -9.54 -39.47 41.64
C LYS A 64 -8.81 -40.62 42.33
N LYS A 65 -7.49 -40.49 42.55
CA LYS A 65 -6.68 -41.52 43.22
C LYS A 65 -6.72 -41.37 44.74
N GLY A 66 -6.83 -40.14 45.26
CA GLY A 66 -7.06 -39.86 46.70
C GLY A 66 -5.95 -40.31 47.67
N LYS A 67 -4.75 -40.64 47.18
CA LYS A 67 -3.69 -41.28 48.01
C LYS A 67 -2.68 -40.30 48.62
N ASP A 68 -2.45 -39.14 48.01
CA ASP A 68 -1.30 -38.29 48.30
C ASP A 68 -1.72 -36.82 48.40
N MET A 69 -2.16 -36.42 49.61
CA MET A 69 -2.72 -35.10 49.88
C MET A 69 -1.69 -33.96 49.72
N GLU A 70 -0.44 -34.17 50.13
CA GLU A 70 0.62 -33.17 49.97
C GLU A 70 0.92 -32.91 48.49
N ARG A 71 0.90 -33.96 47.66
CA ARG A 71 1.06 -33.81 46.21
C ARG A 71 -0.14 -33.11 45.58
N ILE A 72 -1.36 -33.39 46.04
CA ILE A 72 -2.57 -32.70 45.56
C ILE A 72 -2.46 -31.20 45.87
N GLN A 73 -2.15 -30.82 47.11
CA GLN A 73 -1.99 -29.41 47.51
C GLN A 73 -0.91 -28.68 46.68
N ARG A 74 0.24 -29.31 46.44
CA ARG A 74 1.28 -28.72 45.58
C ARG A 74 0.83 -28.53 44.13
N ASN A 75 -0.01 -29.41 43.58
CA ASN A 75 -0.53 -29.22 42.22
C ASN A 75 -1.68 -28.21 42.20
N GLN A 76 -2.48 -28.09 43.26
CA GLN A 76 -3.47 -27.00 43.44
C GLN A 76 -2.80 -25.63 43.36
N GLN A 77 -1.70 -25.44 44.08
CA GLN A 77 -0.97 -24.17 43.99
C GLN A 77 -0.45 -23.91 42.57
N LYS A 78 0.13 -24.93 41.90
CA LYS A 78 0.62 -24.78 40.52
C LYS A 78 -0.49 -24.48 39.51
N LEU A 79 -1.67 -25.07 39.70
CA LEU A 79 -2.84 -24.76 38.88
C LEU A 79 -3.21 -23.29 39.06
N LYS A 80 -3.34 -22.84 40.31
CA LYS A 80 -3.65 -21.45 40.64
C LYS A 80 -2.63 -20.48 40.05
N ASP A 81 -1.34 -20.75 40.21
CA ASP A 81 -0.26 -19.92 39.65
C ASP A 81 -0.34 -19.85 38.11
N SER A 82 -0.68 -20.97 37.45
CA SER A 82 -0.82 -21.02 36.00
C SER A 82 -2.08 -20.33 35.49
N GLU A 83 -3.17 -20.38 36.25
CA GLU A 83 -4.44 -19.69 35.97
C GLU A 83 -4.25 -18.18 36.07
N GLU A 84 -3.69 -17.69 37.18
CA GLU A 84 -3.40 -16.27 37.38
C GLU A 84 -2.47 -15.72 36.29
N ALA A 85 -1.44 -16.48 35.90
CA ALA A 85 -0.54 -16.09 34.82
C ALA A 85 -1.25 -16.04 33.45
N TYR A 86 -2.11 -17.02 33.15
CA TYR A 86 -2.86 -17.08 31.90
C TYR A 86 -3.91 -15.97 31.79
N ASP A 87 -4.64 -15.69 32.87
CA ASP A 87 -5.67 -14.65 32.89
C ASP A 87 -5.05 -13.26 32.78
N SER A 88 -3.96 -13.02 33.52
CA SER A 88 -3.21 -11.77 33.49
C SER A 88 -2.71 -11.44 32.07
N ILE A 89 -2.03 -12.38 31.40
CA ILE A 89 -1.54 -12.16 30.03
C ILE A 89 -2.70 -12.04 29.03
N THR A 90 -3.81 -12.76 29.26
CA THR A 90 -4.98 -12.71 28.37
C THR A 90 -5.62 -11.34 28.40
N GLN A 91 -5.84 -10.79 29.60
CA GLN A 91 -6.41 -9.45 29.75
C GLN A 91 -5.48 -8.39 29.13
N GLU A 92 -4.19 -8.44 29.43
CA GLU A 92 -3.21 -7.50 28.88
C GLU A 92 -3.17 -7.55 27.35
N LEU A 93 -3.19 -8.77 26.77
CA LEU A 93 -3.17 -8.97 25.34
C LEU A 93 -4.44 -8.43 24.67
N VAL A 94 -5.62 -8.68 25.24
CA VAL A 94 -6.89 -8.15 24.73
C VAL A 94 -6.87 -6.62 24.70
N ASP A 95 -6.42 -5.98 25.79
CA ASP A 95 -6.34 -4.53 25.88
C ASP A 95 -5.32 -3.94 24.89
N LYS A 96 -4.21 -4.63 24.64
CA LYS A 96 -3.23 -4.21 23.62
C LYS A 96 -3.79 -4.40 22.21
N MET A 97 -4.47 -5.52 21.92
CA MET A 97 -5.08 -5.80 20.63
C MET A 97 -6.16 -4.76 20.29
N GLU A 98 -7.03 -4.41 21.25
CA GLU A 98 -8.06 -3.39 21.05
C GLU A 98 -7.45 -2.01 20.75
N ARG A 99 -6.45 -1.60 21.54
CA ARG A 99 -5.73 -0.33 21.32
C ARG A 99 -5.00 -0.31 19.98
N CYS A 100 -4.36 -1.41 19.59
CA CYS A 100 -3.69 -1.53 18.30
C CYS A 100 -4.72 -1.43 17.17
N TRP A 101 -5.81 -2.19 17.25
CA TRP A 101 -6.88 -2.17 16.25
C TRP A 101 -7.42 -0.77 16.01
N LYS A 102 -7.72 0.00 17.06
CA LYS A 102 -8.27 1.37 16.92
C LYS A 102 -7.37 2.32 16.10
N LYS A 103 -6.05 2.07 16.03
CA LYS A 103 -5.11 2.89 15.24
C LYS A 103 -5.32 2.77 13.74
N HIS A 104 -5.91 1.67 13.23
CA HIS A 104 -6.02 1.46 11.78
C HIS A 104 -6.77 2.61 11.09
N VAL A 105 -7.84 3.14 11.71
CA VAL A 105 -8.67 4.19 11.12
C VAL A 105 -7.85 5.45 10.83
N SER A 106 -7.06 5.92 11.81
CA SER A 106 -6.23 7.11 11.61
C SER A 106 -5.09 6.85 10.63
N ILE A 107 -4.50 5.65 10.67
CA ILE A 107 -3.43 5.27 9.73
C ILE A 107 -3.95 5.24 8.29
N PHE A 108 -5.13 4.66 8.06
CA PHE A 108 -5.76 4.65 6.73
C PHE A 108 -6.05 6.08 6.25
N ALA A 109 -6.58 6.94 7.11
CA ALA A 109 -6.80 8.34 6.78
C ALA A 109 -5.49 9.06 6.40
N GLU A 110 -4.43 8.90 7.18
CA GLU A 110 -3.11 9.48 6.88
C GLU A 110 -2.55 8.93 5.55
N CYS A 111 -2.69 7.63 5.28
CA CYS A 111 -2.27 7.02 4.02
C CYS A 111 -3.04 7.58 2.81
N THR A 112 -4.36 7.71 2.91
CA THR A 112 -5.20 8.26 1.85
C THR A 112 -4.84 9.72 1.58
N MET A 113 -4.65 10.53 2.62
CA MET A 113 -4.22 11.93 2.48
C MET A 113 -2.84 12.04 1.84
N CYS A 114 -1.90 11.18 2.23
CA CYS A 114 -0.58 11.11 1.62
C CYS A 114 -0.66 10.73 0.13
N LEU A 115 -1.49 9.74 -0.22
CA LEU A 115 -1.70 9.34 -1.61
C LEU A 115 -2.21 10.52 -2.44
N TRP A 116 -3.26 11.21 -1.97
CA TRP A 116 -3.79 12.38 -2.66
C TRP A 116 -2.75 13.50 -2.78
N ASN A 117 -2.00 13.77 -1.72
CA ASN A 117 -0.91 14.76 -1.74
C ASN A 117 0.10 14.45 -2.85
N ILE A 118 0.56 13.21 -2.94
CA ILE A 118 1.48 12.75 -3.99
C ILE A 118 0.86 12.97 -5.38
N GLN A 119 -0.38 12.52 -5.59
CA GLN A 119 -1.05 12.64 -6.88
C GLN A 119 -1.22 14.11 -7.32
N PHE A 120 -1.64 15.00 -6.42
CA PHE A 120 -1.79 16.41 -6.74
C PHE A 120 -0.45 17.07 -7.06
N HIS A 121 0.63 16.72 -6.35
CA HIS A 121 1.97 17.20 -6.68
C HIS A 121 2.42 16.75 -8.07
N MET A 122 2.25 15.46 -8.41
CA MET A 122 2.61 14.94 -9.73
C MET A 122 1.82 15.61 -10.86
N ILE A 123 0.51 15.81 -10.67
CA ILE A 123 -0.34 16.51 -11.65
C ILE A 123 0.11 17.96 -11.83
N SER A 124 0.40 18.65 -10.72
CA SER A 124 0.90 20.03 -10.76
C SER A 124 2.22 20.14 -11.51
N ASP A 125 3.16 19.23 -11.26
CA ASP A 125 4.45 19.21 -11.93
C ASP A 125 4.32 18.88 -13.42
N LEU A 126 3.47 17.92 -13.78
CA LEU A 126 3.17 17.60 -15.17
C LEU A 126 2.55 18.80 -15.89
N SER A 127 1.60 19.48 -15.24
CA SER A 127 0.98 20.69 -15.78
C SER A 127 2.04 21.77 -16.00
N ARG A 128 2.89 22.05 -15.01
CA ARG A 128 3.98 23.03 -15.12
C ARG A 128 4.96 22.71 -16.25
N VAL A 129 5.34 21.44 -16.40
CA VAL A 129 6.26 21.01 -17.46
C VAL A 129 5.58 21.09 -18.83
N SER A 130 4.32 20.67 -18.95
CA SER A 130 3.58 20.71 -20.22
C SER A 130 3.28 22.12 -20.72
N HIS A 131 3.22 23.14 -19.84
CA HIS A 131 3.15 24.55 -20.27
C HIS A 131 4.32 24.94 -21.16
N SER A 132 5.51 24.36 -20.97
CA SER A 132 6.66 24.62 -21.85
C SER A 132 6.49 24.07 -23.28
N LEU A 133 5.54 23.14 -23.48
CA LEU A 133 5.23 22.54 -24.78
C LEU A 133 4.06 23.26 -25.48
N GLN A 134 3.31 24.14 -24.79
CA GLN A 134 2.17 24.85 -25.37
C GLN A 134 2.51 25.64 -26.65
N PRO A 135 3.62 26.39 -26.72
CA PRO A 135 3.94 27.14 -27.93
C PRO A 135 4.11 26.24 -29.17
N TYR A 136 4.72 25.06 -28.99
CA TYR A 136 4.93 24.10 -30.07
C TYR A 136 3.61 23.47 -30.53
N ARG A 137 2.74 23.12 -29.57
CA ARG A 137 1.37 22.68 -29.86
C ARG A 137 0.61 23.74 -30.67
N ASP A 138 0.66 24.99 -30.22
CA ASP A 138 -0.10 26.08 -30.84
C ASP A 138 0.37 26.36 -32.27
N GLN A 139 1.68 26.37 -32.49
CA GLN A 139 2.27 26.49 -33.83
C GLN A 139 1.83 25.33 -34.74
N TYR A 140 1.87 24.09 -34.23
CA TYR A 140 1.45 22.91 -35.00
C TYR A 140 -0.05 22.96 -35.36
N CYS A 141 -0.91 23.29 -34.39
CA CYS A 141 -2.34 23.44 -34.63
C CYS A 141 -2.65 24.56 -35.63
N GLU A 142 -1.94 25.68 -35.56
CA GLU A 142 -2.13 26.78 -36.51
C GLU A 142 -1.69 26.39 -37.93
N ALA A 143 -0.56 25.68 -38.06
CA ALA A 143 -0.12 25.14 -39.34
C ALA A 143 -1.16 24.19 -39.97
N LEU A 144 -1.81 23.35 -39.16
CA LEU A 144 -2.91 22.48 -39.62
C LEU A 144 -4.14 23.27 -40.09
N LYS A 145 -4.53 24.34 -39.37
CA LYS A 145 -5.64 25.19 -39.79
C LYS A 145 -5.36 25.88 -41.13
N ILE A 146 -4.14 26.37 -41.32
CA ILE A 146 -3.71 27.01 -42.57
C ILE A 146 -3.78 25.98 -43.72
N ALA A 147 -3.23 24.78 -43.53
CA ALA A 147 -3.25 23.71 -44.53
C ALA A 147 -4.67 23.22 -44.88
N ALA A 148 -5.57 23.16 -43.90
CA ALA A 148 -6.97 22.81 -44.12
C ALA A 148 -7.74 23.92 -44.86
N SER A 149 -7.41 25.19 -44.60
CA SER A 149 -8.05 26.32 -45.27
C SER A 149 -7.55 26.46 -46.72
N SER A 150 -6.27 26.20 -46.97
CA SER A 150 -5.72 26.23 -48.33
C SER A 150 -6.26 25.11 -49.22
N THR A 151 -6.65 23.96 -48.67
CA THR A 151 -7.27 22.87 -49.44
C THR A 151 -8.71 23.16 -49.84
N LEU A 152 -9.43 23.99 -49.09
CA LEU A 152 -10.79 24.46 -49.43
C LEU A 152 -10.80 25.54 -50.52
N ASP A 153 -9.77 26.40 -50.57
CA ASP A 153 -9.61 27.40 -51.64
C ASP A 153 -8.91 26.84 -52.90
N SER A 154 -8.24 25.68 -52.80
CA SER A 154 -7.51 25.04 -53.91
C SER A 154 -8.36 24.11 -54.79
N THR A 155 -9.67 24.36 -54.90
CA THR A 155 -10.42 23.96 -56.11
C THR A 155 -10.08 24.82 -57.34
N HIS A 156 -9.08 25.73 -57.28
CA HIS A 156 -8.68 26.51 -58.46
C HIS A 156 -7.20 26.44 -58.91
N ASP A 157 -6.18 26.01 -58.18
CA ASP A 157 -4.88 25.80 -58.85
C ASP A 157 -3.92 24.88 -58.08
N GLY A 158 -3.43 23.85 -58.77
CA GLY A 158 -2.55 22.83 -58.24
C GLY A 158 -1.09 23.28 -58.04
N ASN A 159 -0.38 22.50 -57.22
CA ASN A 159 1.09 22.39 -57.15
C ASN A 159 1.93 23.29 -56.23
N LYS A 160 1.38 24.11 -55.31
CA LYS A 160 2.25 24.91 -54.40
C LYS A 160 2.12 24.63 -52.90
N SER A 161 1.11 23.88 -52.44
CA SER A 161 0.86 23.71 -51.01
C SER A 161 1.61 22.54 -50.36
N SER A 162 2.21 21.63 -51.15
CA SER A 162 2.90 20.42 -50.64
C SER A 162 4.28 20.75 -50.06
N ASP A 163 5.07 21.56 -50.76
CA ASP A 163 6.48 21.84 -50.41
C ASP A 163 6.64 22.67 -49.13
N HIS A 164 5.62 23.44 -48.75
CA HIS A 164 5.64 24.24 -47.53
C HIS A 164 5.37 23.39 -46.28
N LEU A 165 4.47 22.40 -46.38
CA LEU A 165 4.18 21.47 -45.30
C LEU A 165 5.37 20.52 -45.07
N GLU A 166 6.03 20.09 -46.14
CA GLU A 166 7.20 19.21 -46.07
C GLU A 166 8.40 19.93 -45.43
N ASN A 167 8.65 21.21 -45.75
CA ASN A 167 9.68 22.02 -45.08
C ASN A 167 9.40 22.25 -43.58
N LEU A 168 8.14 22.44 -43.17
CA LEU A 168 7.76 22.60 -41.77
C LEU A 168 7.90 21.29 -40.97
N LEU A 169 7.55 20.15 -41.58
CA LEU A 169 7.76 18.82 -40.99
C LEU A 169 9.25 18.46 -40.88
N GLN A 170 10.07 18.90 -41.84
CA GLN A 170 11.51 18.67 -41.83
C GLN A 170 12.22 19.49 -40.74
N ASN A 171 11.74 20.71 -40.46
CA ASN A 171 12.22 21.50 -39.32
C ASN A 171 11.78 20.94 -37.96
N SER A 172 10.63 20.27 -37.88
CA SER A 172 10.22 19.51 -36.67
C SER A 172 11.04 18.24 -36.45
N ARG A 173 11.53 17.59 -37.52
CA ARG A 173 12.42 16.42 -37.43
C ARG A 173 13.85 16.77 -37.03
N LEU A 174 14.29 18.01 -37.25
CA LEU A 174 15.62 18.48 -36.86
C LEU A 174 15.80 18.70 -35.35
N THR A 175 14.73 18.60 -34.56
CA THR A 175 14.81 18.55 -33.09
C THR A 175 14.79 17.12 -32.51
N ASP A 176 14.70 16.09 -33.35
CA ASP A 176 14.72 14.67 -32.98
C ASP A 176 16.10 14.01 -33.12
N THR A 177 17.20 14.78 -33.10
CA THR A 177 18.52 14.21 -32.77
C THR A 177 18.59 13.91 -31.27
N VAL A 178 17.80 12.89 -30.88
CA VAL A 178 18.05 12.06 -29.72
C VAL A 178 19.42 11.43 -29.94
N GLU A 179 20.37 11.79 -29.10
CA GLU A 179 21.63 11.07 -28.95
C GLU A 179 21.31 9.59 -28.71
N GLU A 180 21.69 8.73 -29.67
CA GLU A 180 21.89 7.31 -29.45
C GLU A 180 23.02 7.14 -28.43
N GLU A 181 22.71 7.24 -27.14
CA GLU A 181 23.58 6.68 -26.11
C GLU A 181 23.37 5.17 -26.05
N LYS A 182 24.36 4.45 -26.59
CA LYS A 182 24.61 3.05 -26.26
C LYS A 182 24.76 2.92 -24.74
N HIS A 183 23.77 2.33 -24.09
CA HIS A 183 23.95 1.71 -22.79
C HIS A 183 23.91 0.19 -22.90
N GLN A 184 25.08 -0.34 -22.58
CA GLN A 184 25.42 -1.73 -22.39
C GLN A 184 24.89 -2.15 -21.01
N ASP A 185 24.03 -3.16 -21.00
CA ASP A 185 23.79 -4.18 -19.97
C ASP A 185 23.58 -3.72 -18.50
N GLY A 186 22.39 -4.01 -17.96
CA GLY A 186 22.16 -3.89 -16.52
C GLY A 186 20.70 -3.91 -16.06
N SER A 187 20.18 -5.12 -15.83
CA SER A 187 19.01 -5.43 -14.99
C SER A 187 17.62 -5.28 -15.62
N SER A 188 17.24 -6.31 -16.38
CA SER A 188 15.86 -6.77 -16.47
C SER A 188 15.44 -7.33 -15.10
N VAL A 189 14.61 -6.60 -14.36
CA VAL A 189 13.75 -7.19 -13.33
C VAL A 189 12.37 -7.35 -13.98
N SER A 190 12.13 -8.56 -14.49
CA SER A 190 10.84 -8.94 -15.07
C SER A 190 9.69 -8.72 -14.08
N LEU A 191 8.68 -7.99 -14.54
CA LEU A 191 7.40 -7.73 -13.88
C LEU A 191 6.51 -9.00 -13.75
N GLU A 192 6.95 -10.14 -14.29
CA GLU A 192 6.21 -11.42 -14.23
C GLU A 192 6.22 -12.07 -12.84
N LYS A 193 6.93 -11.51 -11.85
CA LYS A 193 6.99 -12.08 -10.49
C LYS A 193 5.87 -11.62 -9.56
N TYR A 194 5.06 -10.62 -9.94
CA TYR A 194 3.97 -10.11 -9.09
C TYR A 194 2.58 -10.66 -9.44
N GLU A 195 2.39 -11.27 -10.61
CA GLU A 195 1.10 -11.91 -10.95
C GLU A 195 0.89 -13.28 -10.29
N LYS A 196 1.94 -13.92 -9.75
CA LYS A 196 1.81 -15.24 -9.07
C LYS A 196 1.51 -15.19 -7.58
N LEU A 197 1.24 -14.02 -6.99
CA LEU A 197 0.95 -13.88 -5.56
C LEU A 197 -0.51 -13.46 -5.25
N VAL A 198 -1.37 -13.35 -6.26
CA VAL A 198 -2.79 -12.97 -6.07
C VAL A 198 -3.75 -14.18 -6.15
N GLU A 199 -3.28 -15.37 -6.54
CA GLU A 199 -4.15 -16.56 -6.72
C GLU A 199 -4.22 -17.54 -5.52
N GLN A 200 -3.87 -17.13 -4.31
CA GLN A 200 -4.13 -17.97 -3.12
C GLN A 200 -4.80 -17.17 -2.01
N GLU A 201 -6.07 -16.83 -2.21
CA GLU A 201 -6.98 -16.62 -1.08
C GLU A 201 -7.58 -17.97 -0.65
N PRO A 202 -7.46 -18.37 0.62
CA PRO A 202 -8.28 -19.45 1.17
C PRO A 202 -9.71 -18.94 1.37
N SER A 203 -10.68 -19.69 0.84
CA SER A 203 -12.11 -19.49 1.05
C SER A 203 -12.44 -19.46 2.55
N ILE A 204 -12.78 -18.28 3.09
CA ILE A 204 -13.32 -18.17 4.44
C ILE A 204 -14.85 -18.09 4.35
N SER A 205 -15.42 -19.28 4.51
CA SER A 205 -16.82 -19.55 4.84
C SER A 205 -17.24 -18.85 6.15
N SER A 206 -18.53 -18.51 6.19
CA SER A 206 -19.39 -18.30 7.38
C SER A 206 -19.20 -17.04 8.23
N THR A 207 -19.98 -16.02 7.89
CA THR A 207 -20.45 -14.94 8.77
C THR A 207 -21.33 -15.53 9.89
N PRO A 208 -21.09 -15.24 11.19
CA PRO A 208 -22.08 -15.48 12.22
C PRO A 208 -23.12 -14.34 12.22
N GLN A 209 -24.39 -14.69 12.02
CA GLN A 209 -25.53 -13.82 12.31
C GLN A 209 -25.59 -13.54 13.81
N TYR A 210 -25.34 -12.30 14.24
CA TYR A 210 -25.72 -11.85 15.57
C TYR A 210 -27.23 -11.58 15.58
N GLN A 211 -27.98 -12.44 16.26
CA GLN A 211 -29.38 -12.21 16.57
C GLN A 211 -29.50 -11.09 17.59
N SER A 212 -30.22 -10.02 17.22
CA SER A 212 -30.65 -8.95 18.10
C SER A 212 -31.69 -9.49 19.09
N ALA A 213 -31.32 -9.61 20.35
CA ALA A 213 -32.24 -9.92 21.44
C ALA A 213 -32.97 -8.64 21.86
N LYS A 214 -34.30 -8.74 21.83
CA LYS A 214 -35.30 -7.75 22.22
C LYS A 214 -35.07 -7.24 23.65
N SER A 215 -35.12 -5.91 23.83
CA SER A 215 -35.47 -5.30 25.11
C SER A 215 -36.90 -4.79 25.00
N THR A 216 -37.83 -5.53 25.59
CA THR A 216 -39.20 -5.10 25.85
C THR A 216 -39.19 -4.35 27.18
N VAL A 217 -39.57 -3.07 27.17
CA VAL A 217 -39.98 -2.34 28.36
C VAL A 217 -41.41 -1.87 28.12
N VAL A 218 -42.37 -2.57 28.73
CA VAL A 218 -43.63 -2.04 29.26
C VAL A 218 -43.88 -2.78 30.56
#